data_AF-K2PZ85-F1
#
_entry.id   AF-K2PZ85-F1
#
_cell.length_a   1.000
_cell.length_b   1.000
_cell.length_c   1.000
_cell.angle_alpha   90.00
_cell.angle_beta   90.00
_cell.angle_gamma   90.00
#
_symmetry.space_group_name_H-M   'P 1'
#
loop_
_entity.id
_entity.type
_entity.pdbx_description
1 polymer ?
#
loop_
_entity_poly.entity_id
_entity_poly.type
_entity_poly.pdbx_seq_one_letter_code
_entity_poly.pdbx_strand_id
1 'polypeptide(L)'
;MSETATIGSKAREFNTARNYAFILFGLFFWPLLLAAYARSSRARSSEDEQVRSHAVFQYQTSAVALVSWGLLLVIFLVMILGFPPTNALEAAHARMRNIAMLNVGYIFSLWAALRSIRGLYLAGARETLSPTWLWTVWPKPAG
;
A
#
# COMPACT_ATOMS: atom_id res chain seq x y z
N MET A 1 33.98 15.05 1.65
CA MET A 1 32.63 14.69 1.15
C MET A 1 32.00 15.97 0.60
N SER A 2 31.64 16.04 -0.68
CA SER A 2 31.18 17.30 -1.30
C SER A 2 29.71 17.60 -0.99
N GLU A 3 29.36 18.87 -0.81
CA GLU A 3 28.00 19.34 -0.49
C GLU A 3 26.93 18.84 -1.46
N THR A 4 27.30 18.60 -2.73
CA THR A 4 26.44 18.04 -3.77
C THR A 4 25.96 16.62 -3.45
N ALA A 5 26.78 15.79 -2.80
CA ALA A 5 26.37 14.46 -2.35
C ALA A 5 25.38 14.52 -1.17
N THR A 6 25.54 15.51 -0.29
CA THR A 6 24.68 15.73 0.88
C THR A 6 23.30 16.28 0.49
N ILE A 7 23.22 17.14 -0.53
CA ILE A 7 21.95 17.67 -1.06
C ILE A 7 21.19 16.57 -1.82
N GLY A 8 21.90 15.74 -2.59
CA GLY A 8 21.32 14.62 -3.33
C GLY A 8 20.77 13.49 -2.44
N SER A 9 21.33 13.26 -1.25
CA SER A 9 20.81 12.26 -0.31
C SER A 9 19.56 12.74 0.43
N LYS A 10 19.56 14.00 0.90
CA LYS A 10 18.37 14.61 1.55
C LYS A 10 17.16 14.68 0.62
N ALA A 11 17.38 15.00 -0.66
CA ALA A 11 16.31 15.01 -1.66
C ALA A 11 15.75 13.61 -1.96
N ARG A 12 16.57 12.56 -1.87
CA ARG A 12 16.13 11.16 -2.02
C ARG A 12 15.33 10.68 -0.83
N GLU A 13 15.79 10.97 0.39
CA GLU A 13 15.09 10.63 1.64
C GLU A 13 13.69 11.25 1.69
N PHE A 14 13.60 12.55 1.37
CA PHE A 14 12.32 13.27 1.31
C PHE A 14 11.35 12.63 0.31
N ASN A 15 11.85 12.22 -0.86
CA ASN A 15 11.03 11.59 -1.89
C ASN A 15 10.48 10.22 -1.49
N THR A 16 11.24 9.44 -0.72
CA THR A 16 10.80 8.13 -0.20
C THR A 16 9.77 8.29 0.91
N ALA A 17 10.01 9.19 1.87
CA ALA A 17 9.06 9.47 2.96
C ALA A 17 7.71 9.99 2.44
N ARG A 18 7.75 10.92 1.47
CA ARG A 18 6.56 11.47 0.82
C ARG A 18 5.69 10.38 0.16
N ASN A 19 6.33 9.36 -0.38
CA ASN A 19 5.69 8.26 -1.09
C ASN A 19 4.91 7.33 -0.15
N TYR A 20 5.44 7.04 1.04
CA TYR A 20 4.70 6.29 2.07
C TYR A 20 3.53 7.09 2.64
N ALA A 21 3.72 8.41 2.82
CA ALA A 21 2.63 9.29 3.23
C ALA A 21 1.47 9.27 2.21
N PHE A 22 1.78 9.26 0.90
CA PHE A 22 0.76 9.10 -0.14
C PHE A 22 0.02 7.77 -0.09
N ILE A 23 0.68 6.67 0.30
CA ILE A 23 -0.01 5.38 0.49
C ILE A 23 -0.95 5.47 1.69
N LEU A 24 -0.51 6.01 2.82
CA LEU A 24 -1.34 6.17 4.01
C LEU A 24 -2.59 7.00 3.73
N PHE A 25 -2.46 8.11 3.00
CA PHE A 25 -3.61 8.88 2.52
C PHE A 25 -4.40 8.13 1.45
N GLY A 26 -3.71 7.42 0.55
CA GLY A 26 -4.31 6.69 -0.57
C GLY A 26 -5.14 5.46 -0.19
N LEU A 27 -4.93 4.91 1.01
CA LEU A 27 -5.80 3.89 1.59
C LEU A 27 -7.22 4.39 1.83
N PHE A 28 -7.39 5.71 2.01
CA PHE A 28 -8.69 6.38 2.04
C PHE A 28 -9.04 7.03 0.69
N PHE A 29 -8.04 7.23 -0.19
CA PHE A 29 -8.18 7.91 -1.48
C PHE A 29 -7.46 7.16 -2.63
N TRP A 30 -8.16 6.23 -3.25
CA TRP A 30 -7.67 5.30 -4.29
C TRP A 30 -6.70 5.89 -5.35
N PRO A 31 -6.92 7.10 -5.91
CA PRO A 31 -6.00 7.70 -6.87
C PRO A 31 -4.56 7.92 -6.36
N LEU A 32 -4.39 8.24 -5.07
CA LEU A 32 -3.05 8.44 -4.50
C LEU A 32 -2.28 7.12 -4.39
N LEU A 33 -2.98 6.00 -4.17
CA LEU A 33 -2.41 4.66 -4.16
C LEU A 33 -1.88 4.26 -5.55
N LEU A 34 -2.63 4.59 -6.61
CA LEU A 34 -2.20 4.40 -8.01
C LEU A 34 -0.97 5.24 -8.35
N ALA A 35 -0.91 6.50 -7.92
CA ALA A 35 0.25 7.36 -8.11
C ALA A 35 1.50 6.79 -7.41
N ALA A 36 1.34 6.28 -6.18
CA ALA A 36 2.41 5.63 -5.43
C ALA A 36 2.90 4.34 -6.12
N TYR A 37 1.99 3.52 -6.65
CA TYR A 37 2.32 2.33 -7.45
C TYR A 37 3.10 2.69 -8.72
N ALA A 38 2.61 3.66 -9.50
CA ALA A 38 3.27 4.07 -10.74
C ALA A 38 4.69 4.60 -10.48
N ARG A 39 4.87 5.39 -9.41
CA ARG A 39 6.17 5.95 -9.03
C ARG A 39 7.15 4.87 -8.53
N SER A 40 6.69 3.95 -7.70
CA SER A 40 7.52 2.84 -7.20
C SER A 40 7.89 1.84 -8.31
N SER A 41 6.98 1.60 -9.25
CA SER A 41 7.23 0.75 -10.43
C SER A 41 8.36 1.27 -11.32
N ARG A 42 8.54 2.60 -11.39
CA ARG A 42 9.68 3.23 -12.08
C ARG A 42 10.96 3.22 -11.24
N ALA A 43 10.84 3.43 -9.93
CA ALA A 43 12.00 3.52 -9.04
C ALA A 43 12.66 2.17 -8.72
N ARG A 44 12.00 1.04 -9.01
CA ARG A 44 12.56 -0.31 -8.78
C ARG A 44 13.74 -0.69 -9.67
N SER A 45 14.01 0.07 -10.73
CA SER A 45 15.20 -0.09 -11.58
C SER A 45 16.33 0.87 -11.20
N SER A 46 16.24 1.54 -10.04
CA SER A 46 17.30 2.41 -9.54
C SER A 46 18.60 1.62 -9.31
N GLU A 47 19.73 2.23 -9.68
CA GLU A 47 21.07 1.69 -9.42
C GLU A 47 21.43 1.73 -7.93
N ASP A 48 20.85 2.69 -7.20
CA ASP A 48 20.97 2.82 -5.74
C ASP A 48 20.17 1.71 -5.04
N GLU A 49 20.88 0.79 -4.36
CA GLU A 49 20.31 -0.39 -3.70
C GLU A 49 19.30 -0.04 -2.59
N GLN A 50 19.55 1.06 -1.87
CA GLN A 50 18.63 1.54 -0.84
C GLN A 50 17.35 2.05 -1.47
N VAL A 51 17.44 2.88 -2.51
CA VAL A 51 16.26 3.36 -3.22
C VAL A 51 15.50 2.20 -3.89
N ARG A 52 16.23 1.26 -4.48
CA ARG A 52 15.67 0.07 -5.14
C ARG A 52 14.90 -0.81 -4.18
N SER A 53 15.49 -1.15 -3.02
CA SER A 53 14.85 -2.01 -2.03
C SER A 53 13.54 -1.42 -1.49
N HIS A 54 13.54 -0.13 -1.16
CA HIS A 54 12.35 0.61 -0.74
C HIS A 54 11.31 0.71 -1.85
N ALA A 55 11.74 0.95 -3.10
CA ALA A 55 10.84 0.99 -4.25
C ALA A 55 10.16 -0.36 -4.52
N VAL A 56 10.90 -1.47 -4.42
CA VAL A 56 10.35 -2.83 -4.55
C VAL A 56 9.33 -3.12 -3.45
N PHE A 57 9.66 -2.79 -2.20
CA PHE A 57 8.75 -2.99 -1.07
C PHE A 57 7.47 -2.16 -1.20
N GLN A 58 7.59 -0.90 -1.62
CA GLN A 58 6.47 0.00 -1.88
C GLN A 58 5.61 -0.50 -3.05
N TYR A 59 6.24 -0.98 -4.13
CA TYR A 59 5.57 -1.55 -5.29
C TYR A 59 4.74 -2.77 -4.91
N GLN A 60 5.31 -3.72 -4.16
CA GLN A 60 4.59 -4.90 -3.70
C GLN A 60 3.41 -4.54 -2.79
N THR A 61 3.62 -3.62 -1.85
CA THR A 61 2.57 -3.20 -0.90
C THR A 61 1.42 -2.51 -1.62
N SER A 62 1.73 -1.58 -2.53
CA SER A 62 0.71 -0.88 -3.33
C SER A 62 0.03 -1.81 -4.34
N ALA A 63 0.74 -2.77 -4.93
CA ALA A 63 0.15 -3.77 -5.82
C ALA A 63 -0.89 -4.64 -5.10
N VAL A 64 -0.54 -5.21 -3.94
CA VAL A 64 -1.47 -6.04 -3.15
C VAL A 64 -2.66 -5.21 -2.70
N ALA A 65 -2.43 -3.99 -2.21
CA ALA A 65 -3.50 -3.10 -1.81
C ALA A 65 -4.45 -2.78 -2.99
N LEU A 66 -3.91 -2.48 -4.18
CA LEU A 66 -4.69 -2.21 -5.38
C LEU A 66 -5.49 -3.43 -5.87
N VAL A 67 -4.89 -4.62 -5.86
CA VAL A 67 -5.58 -5.85 -6.28
C VAL A 67 -6.67 -6.23 -5.29
N SER A 68 -6.39 -6.22 -3.99
CA SER A 68 -7.35 -6.62 -2.96
C SER A 68 -8.57 -5.71 -2.93
N TRP A 69 -8.37 -4.40 -2.97
CA TRP A 69 -9.48 -3.44 -3.00
C TRP A 69 -10.22 -3.44 -4.35
N GLY A 70 -9.52 -3.68 -5.47
CA GLY A 70 -10.19 -3.87 -6.76
C GLY A 70 -11.11 -5.08 -6.75
N LEU A 71 -10.65 -6.20 -6.18
CA LEU A 71 -11.46 -7.40 -5.99
C LEU A 71 -12.64 -7.15 -5.05
N LEU A 72 -12.42 -6.46 -3.93
CA LEU A 72 -13.51 -6.05 -3.02
C LEU A 72 -14.52 -5.16 -3.74
N LEU A 73 -14.08 -4.19 -4.56
CA LEU A 73 -15.01 -3.36 -5.31
C LEU A 73 -15.89 -4.19 -6.27
N VAL A 74 -15.28 -5.14 -6.99
CA VAL A 74 -16.02 -6.04 -7.89
C VAL A 74 -17.03 -6.88 -7.12
N ILE A 75 -16.61 -7.51 -6.02
CA ILE A 75 -17.52 -8.30 -5.17
C ILE A 75 -18.67 -7.42 -4.65
N PHE A 76 -18.38 -6.20 -4.22
CA PHE A 76 -19.37 -5.28 -3.67
C PHE A 76 -20.41 -4.89 -4.71
N LEU A 77 -19.97 -4.58 -5.94
CA LEU A 77 -20.85 -4.30 -7.06
C LEU A 77 -21.72 -5.51 -7.41
N VAL A 78 -21.16 -6.72 -7.45
CA VAL A 78 -21.93 -7.96 -7.66
C VAL A 78 -22.98 -8.15 -6.55
N MET A 79 -22.62 -7.86 -5.30
CA MET A 79 -23.54 -8.02 -4.17
C MET A 79 -24.69 -7.03 -4.18
N ILE A 80 -24.47 -5.79 -4.62
CA ILE A 80 -25.50 -4.75 -4.69
C ILE A 80 -26.37 -4.87 -5.96
N LEU A 81 -25.74 -5.09 -7.11
CA LEU A 81 -26.42 -5.06 -8.41
C LEU A 81 -26.96 -6.44 -8.83
N GLY A 82 -26.32 -7.53 -8.39
CA GLY A 82 -26.71 -8.89 -8.79
C GLY A 82 -27.85 -9.49 -7.98
N PHE A 83 -28.07 -9.03 -6.74
CA PHE A 83 -29.07 -9.60 -5.83
C PHE A 83 -29.82 -8.48 -5.06
N PRO A 84 -30.68 -7.70 -5.74
CA PRO A 84 -31.48 -6.70 -5.07
C PRO A 84 -32.44 -7.36 -4.07
N PRO A 85 -32.51 -6.89 -2.82
CA PRO A 85 -33.38 -7.48 -1.81
C PRO A 85 -34.85 -7.25 -2.18
N THR A 86 -35.66 -8.29 -2.08
CA THR A 86 -37.09 -8.26 -2.42
C THR A 86 -37.98 -8.04 -1.19
N ASN A 87 -37.44 -8.26 0.01
CA ASN A 87 -38.15 -8.13 1.27
C ASN A 87 -37.25 -7.54 2.39
N ALA A 88 -37.88 -7.16 3.50
CA ALA A 88 -37.18 -6.51 4.62
C ALA A 88 -36.14 -7.40 5.30
N LEU A 89 -36.36 -8.72 5.34
CA LEU A 89 -35.42 -9.69 5.93
C LEU A 89 -34.15 -9.84 5.07
N GLU A 90 -34.30 -9.88 3.75
CA GLU A 90 -33.20 -9.88 2.78
C GLU A 90 -32.42 -8.58 2.82
N ALA A 91 -33.09 -7.44 2.96
CA ALA A 91 -32.43 -6.14 3.11
C ALA A 91 -31.56 -6.09 4.37
N ALA A 92 -32.03 -6.66 5.49
CA ALA A 92 -31.25 -6.75 6.72
C ALA A 92 -30.01 -7.66 6.55
N HIS A 93 -30.16 -8.83 5.92
CA HIS A 93 -29.04 -9.72 5.62
C HIS A 93 -28.03 -9.10 4.65
N ALA A 94 -28.49 -8.39 3.62
CA ALA A 94 -27.64 -7.66 2.69
C ALA A 94 -26.82 -6.58 3.42
N ARG A 95 -27.44 -5.84 4.35
CA ARG A 95 -26.75 -4.85 5.18
C ARG A 95 -25.66 -5.49 6.04
N MET A 96 -25.96 -6.61 6.72
CA MET A 96 -24.96 -7.34 7.53
C MET A 96 -23.78 -7.84 6.68
N ARG A 97 -24.06 -8.40 5.49
CA ARG A 97 -23.02 -8.82 4.54
C ARG A 97 -22.16 -7.65 4.08
N ASN A 98 -22.74 -6.50 3.78
CA ASN A 98 -22.00 -5.30 3.38
C ASN A 98 -21.11 -4.78 4.52
N ILE A 99 -21.59 -4.82 5.77
CA ILE A 99 -20.78 -4.46 6.95
C ILE A 99 -19.61 -5.43 7.12
N ALA A 100 -19.85 -6.74 7.01
CA ALA A 100 -18.78 -7.74 7.09
C ALA A 100 -17.72 -7.51 6.00
N MET A 101 -18.15 -7.15 4.80
CA MET A 101 -17.27 -6.85 3.69
C MET A 101 -16.43 -5.58 3.91
N LEU A 102 -17.01 -4.52 4.48
CA LEU A 102 -16.27 -3.33 4.89
C LEU A 102 -15.22 -3.66 5.95
N ASN A 103 -15.54 -4.53 6.92
CA ASN A 103 -14.58 -4.99 7.92
C ASN A 103 -13.39 -5.72 7.28
N VAL A 104 -13.62 -6.56 6.27
CA VAL A 104 -12.53 -7.20 5.50
C VAL A 104 -11.66 -6.14 4.80
N GLY A 105 -12.27 -5.12 4.20
CA GLY A 105 -11.55 -3.98 3.61
C GLY A 105 -10.69 -3.23 4.63
N TYR A 106 -11.18 -3.05 5.85
CA TYR A 106 -10.41 -2.46 6.95
C TYR A 106 -9.18 -3.30 7.33
N ILE A 107 -9.29 -4.63 7.34
CA ILE A 107 -8.15 -5.51 7.64
C ILE A 107 -7.04 -5.34 6.60
N PHE A 108 -7.37 -5.33 5.30
CA PHE A 108 -6.38 -5.08 4.24
C PHE A 108 -5.76 -3.67 4.34
N SER A 109 -6.58 -2.68 4.69
CA SER A 109 -6.13 -1.31 4.86
C SER A 109 -5.18 -1.17 6.05
N LEU A 110 -5.49 -1.82 7.17
CA LEU A 110 -4.63 -1.88 8.35
C LEU A 110 -3.31 -2.57 8.03
N TRP A 111 -3.34 -3.70 7.32
CA TRP A 111 -2.14 -4.41 6.85
C TRP A 111 -1.23 -3.50 6.00
N ALA A 112 -1.80 -2.79 5.02
CA ALA A 112 -1.05 -1.88 4.16
C ALA A 112 -0.52 -0.64 4.93
N ALA A 113 -1.29 -0.13 5.88
CA ALA A 113 -0.89 0.99 6.74
C ALA A 113 0.30 0.60 7.62
N LEU A 114 0.24 -0.56 8.29
CA LEU A 114 1.34 -1.08 9.11
C LEU A 114 2.63 -1.25 8.30
N ARG A 115 2.53 -1.81 7.08
CA ARG A 115 3.69 -1.92 6.17
C ARG A 115 4.24 -0.55 5.77
N SER A 116 3.37 0.43 5.52
CA SER A 116 3.78 1.77 5.12
C SER A 116 4.46 2.54 6.25
N ILE A 117 3.93 2.43 7.48
CA ILE A 117 4.56 2.99 8.68
C ILE A 117 5.95 2.38 8.89
N ARG A 118 6.10 1.07 8.71
CA ARG A 118 7.41 0.41 8.78
C ARG A 118 8.36 0.91 7.69
N GLY A 119 7.90 0.97 6.45
CA GLY A 119 8.69 1.47 5.33
C GLY A 119 9.19 2.89 5.59
N LEU A 120 8.34 3.75 6.16
CA LEU A 120 8.70 5.10 6.59
C LEU A 120 9.75 5.10 7.71
N TYR A 121 9.59 4.27 8.74
CA TYR A 121 10.54 4.14 9.84
C TYR A 121 11.93 3.69 9.34
N LEU A 122 11.98 2.65 8.50
CA LEU A 122 13.24 2.13 7.96
C LEU A 122 13.88 3.06 6.94
N ALA A 123 13.08 3.82 6.19
CA ALA A 123 13.59 4.87 5.33
C ALA A 123 14.28 5.97 6.15
N GLY A 124 13.69 6.36 7.28
CA GLY A 124 14.30 7.29 8.23
C GLY A 124 15.57 6.75 8.90
N ALA A 125 15.63 5.44 9.17
CA ALA A 125 16.80 4.76 9.73
C ALA A 125 17.92 4.48 8.69
N ARG A 126 17.69 4.81 7.42
CA ARG A 126 18.59 4.53 6.28
C ARG A 126 18.92 3.04 6.07
N GLU A 127 18.03 2.15 6.49
CA GLU A 127 18.23 0.71 6.34
C GLU A 127 17.69 0.20 5.00
N THR A 128 18.38 -0.78 4.42
CA THR A 128 17.94 -1.53 3.24
C THR A 128 16.89 -2.57 3.61
N LEU A 129 15.89 -2.72 2.75
CA LEU A 129 14.82 -3.70 2.93
C LEU A 129 15.10 -4.96 2.11
N SER A 130 15.15 -6.12 2.75
CA SER A 130 15.14 -7.38 2.00
C SER A 130 13.81 -7.55 1.27
N PRO A 131 13.80 -8.01 0.01
CA PRO A 131 12.56 -8.38 -0.67
C PRO A 131 11.82 -9.42 0.16
N THR A 132 10.67 -9.04 0.70
CA THR A 132 9.85 -9.95 1.49
C THR A 132 8.83 -10.65 0.64
N TRP A 133 8.34 -11.77 1.15
CA TRP A 133 7.13 -12.36 0.60
C TRP A 133 6.00 -11.34 0.66
N LEU A 134 5.16 -11.33 -0.39
CA LEU A 134 4.15 -10.29 -0.63
C LEU A 134 3.21 -10.04 0.57
N TRP A 135 3.03 -11.03 1.44
CA TRP A 135 2.08 -11.02 2.56
C TRP A 135 2.69 -10.73 3.94
N THR A 136 3.98 -11.00 4.11
CA THR A 136 4.64 -10.88 5.41
C THR A 136 4.85 -9.41 5.74
N VAL A 137 4.18 -8.90 6.78
CA VAL A 137 4.37 -7.53 7.30
C VAL A 137 5.86 -7.24 7.60
N TRP A 138 6.63 -8.29 7.93
CA TRP A 138 8.03 -8.18 8.29
C TRP A 138 9.02 -8.72 7.24
N PRO A 139 9.75 -7.86 6.49
CA PRO A 139 11.06 -8.18 5.97
C PRO A 139 12.11 -8.46 7.03
N LYS A 140 12.93 -9.49 6.77
CA LYS A 140 14.24 -9.65 7.40
C LYS A 140 15.12 -8.46 7.00
N PRO A 141 15.95 -7.93 7.91
CA PRO A 141 17.04 -7.05 7.51
C PRO A 141 17.85 -7.76 6.42
N ALA A 142 18.19 -7.06 5.34
CA ALA A 142 19.23 -7.53 4.45
C ALA A 142 20.54 -7.36 5.24
N GLY A 143 21.04 -8.48 5.79
CA GLY A 143 22.35 -8.53 6.43
C GLY A 143 23.47 -8.41 5.42
#